data_AF-F9GFY6-F1
#
_entry.id   AF-F9GFY6-F1
#
_cell.length_a   1.000
_cell.length_b   1.000
_cell.length_c   1.000
_cell.angle_alpha   90.00
_cell.angle_beta   90.00
_cell.angle_gamma   90.00
#
_symmetry.space_group_name_H-M   'P 1'
#
loop_
_entity.id
_entity.type
_entity.pdbx_description
1 polymer ?
#
loop_
_entity_poly.entity_id
_entity_poly.type
_entity_poly.pdbx_seq_one_letter_code
_entity_poly.pdbx_strand_id
1 'polypeptide(L)'
;MAEEDIRNNRTRCFGHIVNLAARAFLWGEDPDSFKREAFTEAAFQVEERELRLWRKRGAVGKLHNTVRFVRASPQRRELMKSLACSQRDEDDYHLFEEDQAAIDLELMQNNETRWNSTFMIIQRAIRKREQIDYFITYLDTKAAEPRQRVPVQDHLSQQDWLLLAEIQSLLKPLYEITMRCQGWAKEGRYSALWEVMIGIEYLLNFFEEQKLIFSPPDGTANELQIARASATTSTAFQFIFALLVSILLRLSQDIVLHELTKVADARNTCHSTLETNIP
;
A
#
# COMPACT_ATOMS: atom_id res chain seq x y z
N MET A 1 -5.11 37.40 -10.73
CA MET A 1 -5.80 36.13 -10.40
C MET A 1 -6.17 36.18 -8.94
N ALA A 2 -7.45 36.03 -8.60
CA ALA A 2 -7.90 36.02 -7.22
C ALA A 2 -7.41 34.74 -6.50
N GLU A 3 -7.26 34.76 -5.18
CA GLU A 3 -6.88 33.56 -4.40
C GLU A 3 -7.85 32.38 -4.63
N GLU A 4 -9.10 32.69 -4.94
CA GLU A 4 -10.14 31.73 -5.28
C GLU A 4 -9.86 31.05 -6.63
N ASP A 5 -9.41 31.79 -7.65
CA ASP A 5 -9.00 31.23 -8.95
C ASP A 5 -7.79 30.32 -8.81
N ILE A 6 -6.83 30.69 -7.95
CA ILE A 6 -5.63 29.88 -7.66
C ILE A 6 -6.02 28.57 -6.97
N ARG A 7 -7.02 28.61 -6.08
CA ARG A 7 -7.54 27.42 -5.39
C ARG A 7 -8.33 26.53 -6.33
N ASN A 8 -9.14 27.11 -7.23
CA ASN A 8 -9.93 26.39 -8.22
C ASN A 8 -9.08 25.79 -9.35
N ASN A 9 -7.92 26.38 -9.66
CA ASN A 9 -6.97 25.85 -10.66
C ASN A 9 -5.91 24.90 -10.06
N ARG A 10 -5.97 24.59 -8.75
CA ARG A 10 -5.07 23.61 -8.13
C ARG A 10 -5.60 22.19 -8.31
N THR A 11 -5.08 21.49 -9.31
CA THR A 11 -5.25 20.04 -9.41
C THR A 11 -4.50 19.34 -8.26
N ARG A 12 -5.12 18.33 -7.64
CA ARG A 12 -4.40 17.46 -6.71
C ARG A 12 -3.32 16.73 -7.48
N CYS A 13 -2.11 16.64 -6.94
CA CYS A 13 -1.06 15.87 -7.61
C CYS A 13 -1.46 14.40 -7.66
N PHE A 14 -1.15 13.74 -8.78
CA PHE A 14 -1.49 12.34 -8.99
C PHE A 14 -0.97 11.42 -7.87
N GLY A 15 0.25 11.67 -7.37
CA GLY A 15 0.78 10.95 -6.22
C GLY A 15 -0.04 11.13 -4.93
N HIS A 16 -0.68 12.29 -4.73
CA HIS A 16 -1.59 12.50 -3.60
C HIS A 16 -2.88 11.69 -3.75
N ILE A 17 -3.40 11.56 -4.97
CA ILE A 17 -4.59 10.75 -5.27
C ILE A 17 -4.34 9.27 -5.00
N VAL A 18 -3.24 8.74 -5.54
CA VAL A 18 -2.84 7.34 -5.30
C VAL A 18 -2.63 7.09 -3.81
N ASN A 19 -2.05 8.06 -3.09
CA ASN A 19 -1.90 7.98 -1.65
C ASN A 19 -3.24 7.93 -0.90
N LEU A 20 -4.25 8.71 -1.30
CA LEU A 20 -5.59 8.64 -0.69
C LEU A 20 -6.21 7.25 -0.93
N ALA A 21 -6.15 6.75 -2.16
CA ALA A 21 -6.68 5.43 -2.52
C ALA A 21 -6.02 4.30 -1.71
N ALA A 22 -4.69 4.26 -1.68
CA ALA A 22 -3.96 3.21 -0.96
C ALA A 22 -4.17 3.27 0.56
N ARG A 23 -4.30 4.48 1.14
CA ARG A 23 -4.63 4.64 2.57
C ARG A 23 -6.04 4.19 2.88
N ALA A 24 -7.02 4.53 2.04
CA ALA A 24 -8.39 4.06 2.19
C ALA A 24 -8.47 2.53 2.10
N PHE A 25 -7.70 1.95 1.17
CA PHE A 25 -7.59 0.49 1.02
C PHE A 25 -7.05 -0.20 2.29
N LEU A 26 -5.95 0.31 2.86
CA LEU A 26 -5.31 -0.33 4.01
C LEU A 26 -6.04 -0.09 5.34
N TRP A 27 -6.55 1.14 5.55
CA TRP A 27 -7.00 1.59 6.87
C TRP A 27 -8.51 1.90 6.96
N GLY A 28 -9.23 1.80 5.84
CA GLY A 28 -10.66 2.10 5.75
C GLY A 28 -10.96 3.58 5.49
N GLU A 29 -12.23 3.96 5.68
CA GLU A 29 -12.77 5.27 5.30
C GLU A 29 -12.15 6.46 6.05
N ASP A 30 -11.77 6.26 7.32
CA ASP A 30 -11.08 7.28 8.14
C ASP A 30 -9.66 6.84 8.56
N PRO A 31 -8.69 6.90 7.63
CA PRO A 31 -7.31 6.53 7.90
C PRO A 31 -6.61 7.52 8.85
N ASP A 32 -7.11 8.74 8.98
CA ASP A 32 -6.52 9.79 9.83
C ASP A 32 -6.92 9.60 11.30
N SER A 33 -8.15 9.17 11.59
CA SER A 33 -8.54 8.76 12.94
C SER A 33 -7.68 7.62 13.46
N PHE A 34 -7.49 6.56 12.65
CA PHE A 34 -6.61 5.47 13.03
C PHE A 34 -5.18 5.93 13.33
N LYS A 35 -4.62 6.77 12.46
CA LYS A 35 -3.27 7.29 12.65
C LYS A 35 -3.14 8.09 13.95
N ARG A 36 -4.15 8.92 14.27
CA ARG A 36 -4.18 9.67 15.53
C ARG A 36 -4.25 8.73 16.74
N GLU A 37 -5.15 7.76 16.71
CA GLU A 37 -5.29 6.78 17.80
C GLU A 37 -3.99 5.98 17.99
N ALA A 38 -3.37 5.50 16.90
CA ALA A 38 -2.10 4.78 16.95
C ALA A 38 -0.96 5.64 17.50
N PHE A 39 -0.87 6.90 17.07
CA PHE A 39 0.11 7.85 17.60
C PHE A 39 -0.10 8.11 19.09
N THR A 40 -1.36 8.30 19.51
CA THR A 40 -1.72 8.54 20.91
C THR A 40 -1.36 7.34 21.79
N GLU A 41 -1.72 6.12 21.39
CA GLU A 41 -1.40 4.90 22.16
C GLU A 41 0.12 4.67 22.23
N ALA A 42 0.85 4.92 21.14
CA ALA A 42 2.32 4.86 21.13
C ALA A 42 2.94 5.90 22.09
N ALA A 43 2.41 7.13 22.11
CA ALA A 43 2.89 8.20 22.98
C ALA A 43 2.66 7.90 24.47
N PHE A 44 1.57 7.20 24.81
CA PHE A 44 1.31 6.76 26.18
C PHE A 44 2.16 5.56 26.62
N GLN A 45 2.98 4.99 25.73
CA GLN A 45 3.84 3.82 26.00
C GLN A 45 3.08 2.62 26.58
N VAL A 46 1.77 2.52 26.30
CA VAL A 46 0.96 1.36 26.71
C VAL A 46 1.02 0.32 25.61
N GLU A 47 2.11 -0.45 25.59
CA GLU A 47 2.45 -1.41 24.54
C GLU A 47 1.26 -2.32 24.17
N GLU A 48 0.57 -2.90 25.16
CA GLU A 48 -0.54 -3.82 24.90
C GLU A 48 -1.77 -3.13 24.25
N ARG A 49 -2.03 -1.85 24.53
CA ARG A 49 -3.14 -1.14 23.87
C ARG A 49 -2.81 -0.86 22.41
N GLU A 50 -1.58 -0.44 22.15
CA GLU A 50 -1.10 -0.24 20.79
C GLU A 50 -1.13 -1.55 19.98
N LEU A 51 -0.64 -2.65 20.55
CA LEU A 51 -0.68 -3.97 19.89
C LEU A 51 -2.12 -4.37 19.56
N ARG A 52 -3.07 -4.20 20.48
CA ARG A 52 -4.50 -4.47 20.24
C ARG A 52 -5.10 -3.60 19.15
N LEU A 53 -4.75 -2.32 19.11
CA LEU A 53 -5.20 -1.41 18.08
C LEU A 53 -4.75 -1.88 16.70
N TRP A 54 -3.49 -2.30 16.57
CA TRP A 54 -2.98 -2.85 15.32
C TRP A 54 -3.63 -4.18 14.96
N ARG A 55 -3.86 -5.10 15.91
CA ARG A 55 -4.54 -6.38 15.64
C ARG A 55 -5.94 -6.21 15.02
N LYS A 56 -6.65 -5.12 15.33
CA LYS A 56 -7.94 -4.79 14.68
C LYS A 56 -7.83 -4.57 13.16
N ARG A 57 -6.63 -4.35 12.63
CA ARG A 57 -6.32 -4.22 11.19
C ARG A 57 -6.00 -5.55 10.51
N GLY A 58 -6.27 -6.67 11.17
CA GLY A 58 -6.10 -8.01 10.61
C GLY A 58 -4.63 -8.38 10.36
N ALA A 59 -4.37 -9.09 9.27
CA ALA A 59 -3.04 -9.62 8.95
C ALA A 59 -1.95 -8.55 8.85
N VAL A 60 -2.28 -7.37 8.28
CA VAL A 60 -1.33 -6.24 8.18
C VAL A 60 -0.93 -5.73 9.57
N GLY A 61 -1.87 -5.71 10.50
CA GLY A 61 -1.64 -5.30 11.89
C GLY A 61 -0.79 -6.29 12.68
N LYS A 62 -1.07 -7.60 12.54
CA LYS A 62 -0.23 -8.66 13.12
C LYS A 62 1.20 -8.58 12.59
N LEU A 63 1.35 -8.39 11.27
CA LEU A 63 2.66 -8.23 10.65
C LEU A 63 3.40 -7.00 11.20
N HIS A 64 2.70 -5.86 11.35
CA HIS A 64 3.27 -4.66 11.96
C HIS A 64 3.84 -4.96 13.35
N ASN A 65 3.05 -5.63 14.20
CA ASN A 65 3.45 -5.99 15.56
C ASN A 65 4.68 -6.92 15.56
N THR A 66 4.68 -7.96 14.72
CA THR A 66 5.81 -8.89 14.60
C THR A 66 7.10 -8.19 14.16
N VAL A 67 7.03 -7.33 13.14
CA VAL A 67 8.21 -6.59 12.68
C VAL A 67 8.69 -5.59 13.72
N ARG A 68 7.78 -4.91 14.41
CA ARG A 68 8.11 -4.03 15.54
C ARG A 68 8.83 -4.80 16.64
N PHE A 69 8.34 -5.98 17.00
CA PHE A 69 8.96 -6.84 18.02
C PHE A 69 10.39 -7.23 17.65
N VAL A 70 10.62 -7.67 16.40
CA VAL A 70 11.96 -8.03 15.91
C VAL A 70 12.89 -6.83 15.95
N ARG A 71 12.42 -5.66 15.52
CA ARG A 71 13.26 -4.45 15.39
C ARG A 71 13.50 -3.71 16.70
N ALA A 72 12.67 -3.94 17.72
CA ALA A 72 12.83 -3.33 19.04
C ALA A 72 14.15 -3.69 19.74
N SER A 73 14.83 -4.77 19.32
CA SER A 73 16.11 -5.21 19.90
C SER A 73 17.12 -5.57 18.81
N PRO A 74 18.37 -5.02 18.86
CA PRO A 74 19.46 -5.47 17.99
C PRO A 74 19.73 -6.97 18.12
N GLN A 75 19.62 -7.54 19.32
CA GLN A 75 19.82 -8.97 19.56
C GLN A 75 18.79 -9.82 18.83
N ARG A 76 17.51 -9.41 18.78
CA ARG A 76 16.46 -10.10 18.02
C ARG A 76 16.70 -10.03 16.51
N ARG A 77 17.14 -8.87 16.00
CA ARG A 77 17.52 -8.73 14.58
C ARG A 77 18.66 -9.66 14.21
N GLU A 78 19.70 -9.71 15.03
CA GLU A 78 20.84 -10.59 14.79
C GLU A 78 20.47 -12.07 14.91
N LEU A 79 19.65 -12.44 15.89
CA LEU A 79 19.11 -13.79 16.02
C LEU A 79 18.33 -14.20 14.77
N MET A 80 17.45 -13.34 14.25
CA MET A 80 16.72 -13.66 13.03
C MET A 80 17.65 -13.87 11.83
N LYS A 81 18.73 -13.08 11.71
CA LYS A 81 19.75 -13.26 10.67
C LYS A 81 20.50 -14.58 10.85
N SER A 82 20.95 -14.89 12.05
CA SER A 82 21.72 -16.12 12.31
C SER A 82 20.88 -17.38 12.05
N LEU A 83 19.60 -17.37 12.44
CA LEU A 83 18.66 -18.44 12.14
C LEU A 83 18.43 -18.62 10.64
N ALA A 84 18.30 -17.51 9.89
CA ALA A 84 18.19 -17.55 8.44
C ALA A 84 19.45 -18.12 7.77
N CYS A 85 20.64 -17.81 8.29
CA CYS A 85 21.89 -18.39 7.79
C CYS A 85 22.01 -19.89 8.08
N SER A 86 21.54 -20.35 9.24
CA SER A 86 21.61 -21.76 9.64
C SER A 86 20.63 -22.69 8.91
N GLN A 87 19.62 -22.14 8.22
CA GLN A 87 18.73 -22.90 7.33
C GLN A 87 19.36 -23.20 5.96
N ARG A 88 20.55 -22.66 5.68
CA ARG A 88 21.31 -23.02 4.48
C ARG A 88 21.91 -24.40 4.68
N ASP A 89 21.33 -25.42 4.08
CA ASP A 89 22.05 -26.67 3.83
C ASP A 89 23.19 -26.40 2.83
N GLU A 90 24.30 -27.13 2.96
CA GLU A 90 25.48 -26.99 2.10
C GLU A 90 25.20 -27.27 0.61
N ASP A 91 24.04 -27.86 0.27
CA ASP A 91 23.63 -28.19 -1.10
C ASP A 91 22.88 -27.05 -1.83
N ASP A 92 22.66 -25.90 -1.20
CA ASP A 92 21.95 -24.74 -1.79
C ASP A 92 22.85 -23.90 -2.72
N TYR A 93 23.49 -24.54 -3.69
CA TYR A 93 24.29 -23.87 -4.73
C TYR A 93 23.45 -23.32 -5.90
N HIS A 94 22.13 -23.31 -5.78
CA HIS A 94 21.19 -22.97 -6.86
C HIS A 94 20.22 -21.81 -6.57
N LEU A 95 20.31 -21.14 -5.42
CA LEU A 95 19.51 -19.93 -5.21
C LEU A 95 19.97 -18.81 -6.14
N PHE A 96 19.03 -18.16 -6.83
CA PHE A 96 19.35 -17.01 -7.67
C PHE A 96 19.90 -15.87 -6.80
N GLU A 97 20.81 -15.06 -7.36
CA GLU A 97 21.45 -13.93 -6.65
C GLU A 97 20.42 -12.95 -6.05
N GLU A 98 19.25 -12.83 -6.68
CA GLU A 98 18.10 -12.04 -6.19
C GLU A 98 17.43 -12.63 -4.94
N ASP A 99 17.33 -13.96 -4.85
CA ASP A 99 16.76 -14.66 -3.69
C ASP A 99 17.73 -14.61 -2.51
N GLN A 100 19.03 -14.74 -2.79
CA GLN A 100 20.10 -14.54 -1.81
C GLN A 100 20.07 -13.10 -1.26
N ALA A 101 19.95 -12.10 -2.14
CA ALA A 101 19.80 -10.71 -1.72
C ALA A 101 18.52 -10.47 -0.90
N ALA A 102 17.41 -11.15 -1.22
CA ALA A 102 16.17 -11.08 -0.44
C ALA A 102 16.32 -11.66 0.98
N ILE A 103 17.16 -12.67 1.16
CA ILE A 103 17.49 -13.28 2.46
C ILE A 103 18.36 -12.34 3.31
N ASP A 104 19.27 -11.59 2.72
CA ASP A 104 20.16 -10.69 3.46
C ASP A 104 19.49 -9.35 3.85
N LEU A 105 18.34 -9.03 3.25
CA LEU A 105 17.61 -7.79 3.53
C LEU A 105 16.92 -7.80 4.91
N GLU A 106 17.30 -6.91 5.83
CA GLU A 106 16.59 -6.76 7.11
C GLU A 106 15.10 -6.46 6.94
N LEU A 107 14.27 -6.98 7.86
CA LEU A 107 12.87 -6.56 7.98
C LEU A 107 12.80 -5.05 8.15
N MET A 108 11.95 -4.38 7.36
CA MET A 108 11.79 -2.93 7.40
C MET A 108 10.62 -2.56 8.31
N GLN A 109 10.84 -1.66 9.27
CA GLN A 109 9.73 -1.06 10.00
C GLN A 109 8.97 -0.10 9.08
N ASN A 110 7.65 -0.19 9.07
CA ASN A 110 6.84 0.82 8.41
C ASN A 110 6.85 2.12 9.23
N ASN A 111 6.84 3.25 8.52
CA ASN A 111 6.63 4.56 9.13
C ASN A 111 5.12 4.82 9.28
N GLU A 112 4.62 4.74 10.51
CA GLU A 112 3.36 5.30 11.03
C GLU A 112 2.29 5.56 9.96
N THR A 113 1.67 4.47 9.49
CA THR A 113 0.53 4.39 8.56
C THR A 113 0.76 4.85 7.10
N ARG A 114 1.99 5.22 6.71
CA ARG A 114 2.30 5.53 5.31
C ARG A 114 2.13 4.25 4.47
N TRP A 115 1.30 4.31 3.44
CA TRP A 115 0.97 3.12 2.65
C TRP A 115 2.19 2.56 1.90
N ASN A 116 3.08 3.42 1.38
CA ASN A 116 4.32 2.99 0.70
C ASN A 116 5.21 2.13 1.62
N SER A 117 5.42 2.58 2.86
CA SER A 117 6.22 1.82 3.82
C SER A 117 5.50 0.54 4.27
N THR A 118 4.16 0.55 4.28
CA THR A 118 3.32 -0.62 4.55
C THR A 118 3.33 -1.63 3.41
N PHE A 119 3.37 -1.19 2.16
CA PHE A 119 3.58 -2.07 1.00
C PHE A 119 4.96 -2.73 1.06
N MET A 120 6.01 -1.95 1.33
CA MET A 120 7.39 -2.46 1.38
C MET A 120 7.61 -3.49 2.49
N ILE A 121 7.02 -3.30 3.68
CA ILE A 121 7.06 -4.29 4.77
C ILE A 121 6.32 -5.57 4.38
N ILE A 122 5.15 -5.49 3.75
CA ILE A 122 4.40 -6.67 3.29
C ILE A 122 5.20 -7.43 2.24
N GLN A 123 5.70 -6.73 1.22
CA GLN A 123 6.51 -7.33 0.15
C GLN A 123 7.74 -8.04 0.72
N ARG A 124 8.45 -7.41 1.67
CA ARG A 124 9.61 -8.01 2.31
C ARG A 124 9.25 -9.17 3.23
N ALA A 125 8.15 -9.07 3.97
CA ALA A 125 7.70 -10.13 4.86
C ALA A 125 7.31 -11.40 4.09
N ILE A 126 6.65 -11.27 2.93
CA ILE A 126 6.30 -12.41 2.08
C ILE A 126 7.57 -13.15 1.60
N ARG A 127 8.59 -12.41 1.15
CA ARG A 127 9.90 -13.01 0.77
C ARG A 127 10.62 -13.65 1.96
N LYS A 128 10.28 -13.25 3.18
CA LYS A 128 10.88 -13.72 4.43
C LYS A 128 9.99 -14.66 5.24
N ARG A 129 8.93 -15.18 4.63
CA ARG A 129 7.88 -15.91 5.35
C ARG A 129 8.47 -17.05 6.17
N GLU A 130 9.28 -17.91 5.56
CA GLU A 130 9.87 -19.09 6.21
C GLU A 130 10.77 -18.70 7.39
N GLN A 131 11.57 -17.64 7.22
CA GLN A 131 12.47 -17.17 8.27
C GLN A 131 11.68 -16.51 9.42
N ILE A 132 10.57 -15.82 9.13
CA ILE A 132 9.68 -15.25 10.15
C ILE A 132 9.00 -16.37 10.94
N ASP A 133 8.41 -17.35 10.25
CA ASP A 133 7.70 -18.48 10.88
C ASP A 133 8.67 -19.33 11.74
N TYR A 134 9.88 -19.58 11.23
CA TYR A 134 10.94 -20.27 11.98
C TYR A 134 11.42 -19.46 13.19
N PHE A 135 11.64 -18.16 13.05
CA PHE A 135 12.03 -17.28 14.15
C PHE A 135 11.00 -17.29 15.28
N ILE A 136 9.70 -17.20 14.94
CA ILE A 136 8.62 -17.26 15.93
C ILE A 136 8.65 -18.63 16.65
N THR A 137 8.71 -19.72 15.90
CA THR A 137 8.78 -21.09 16.43
C THR A 137 10.01 -21.30 17.33
N TYR A 138 11.16 -20.77 16.93
CA TYR A 138 12.38 -20.82 17.73
C TYR A 138 12.22 -20.10 19.07
N LEU A 139 11.62 -18.90 19.07
CA LEU A 139 11.37 -18.16 20.31
C LEU A 139 10.37 -18.87 21.22
N ASP A 140 9.31 -19.46 20.66
CA ASP A 140 8.32 -20.20 21.46
C ASP A 140 8.92 -21.43 22.14
N THR A 141 9.90 -22.07 21.50
CA THR A 141 10.59 -23.23 22.06
C THR A 141 11.74 -22.89 23.01
N LYS A 142 12.50 -21.81 22.75
CA LYS A 142 13.74 -21.49 23.48
C LYS A 142 13.59 -20.38 24.51
N ALA A 143 12.71 -19.41 24.31
CA ALA A 143 12.58 -18.30 25.24
C ALA A 143 11.72 -18.73 26.44
N ALA A 144 12.23 -18.60 27.66
CA ALA A 144 11.49 -18.98 28.87
C ALA A 144 10.43 -17.95 29.24
N GLU A 145 10.69 -16.67 28.97
CA GLU A 145 9.84 -15.56 29.42
C GLU A 145 8.87 -15.08 28.33
N PRO A 146 7.59 -14.82 28.66
CA PRO A 146 6.59 -14.35 27.67
C PRO A 146 7.01 -13.08 26.92
N ARG A 147 7.70 -12.15 27.60
CA ARG A 147 8.22 -10.88 27.05
C ARG A 147 9.33 -11.06 26.00
N GLN A 148 9.91 -12.25 25.90
CA GLN A 148 10.91 -12.61 24.91
C GLN A 148 10.31 -13.31 23.69
N ARG A 149 9.00 -13.57 23.68
CA ARG A 149 8.26 -14.20 22.59
C ARG A 149 7.40 -13.16 21.86
N VAL A 150 7.07 -13.45 20.61
CA VAL A 150 6.00 -12.74 19.91
C VAL A 150 4.68 -13.19 20.53
N PRO A 151 3.76 -12.27 20.91
CA PRO A 151 2.45 -12.66 21.44
C PRO A 151 1.72 -13.60 20.47
N VAL A 152 1.09 -14.65 21.01
CA VAL A 152 0.41 -15.68 20.20
C VAL A 152 -0.67 -15.07 19.28
N GLN A 153 -1.29 -13.96 19.69
CA GLN A 153 -2.30 -13.28 18.87
C GLN A 153 -1.71 -12.60 17.61
N ASP A 154 -0.40 -12.35 17.59
CA ASP A 154 0.33 -11.73 16.48
C ASP A 154 1.00 -12.77 15.56
N HIS A 155 0.86 -14.08 15.88
CA HIS A 155 1.29 -15.15 15.00
C HIS A 155 0.51 -15.09 13.68
N LEU A 156 1.25 -15.12 12.57
CA LEU A 156 0.68 -15.09 11.23
C LEU A 156 0.28 -16.50 10.81
N SER A 157 -1.02 -16.75 10.71
CA SER A 157 -1.54 -18.02 10.19
C SER A 157 -1.32 -18.12 8.68
N GLN A 158 -1.50 -19.33 8.12
CA GLN A 158 -1.47 -19.53 6.67
C GLN A 158 -2.50 -18.64 5.95
N GLN A 159 -3.67 -18.42 6.55
CA GLN A 159 -4.68 -17.53 6.00
C GLN A 159 -4.25 -16.06 6.04
N ASP A 160 -3.57 -15.63 7.11
CA ASP A 160 -2.99 -14.28 7.19
C ASP A 160 -1.95 -14.07 6.10
N TRP A 161 -1.08 -15.07 5.85
CA TRP A 161 -0.09 -15.02 4.77
C TRP A 161 -0.71 -14.92 3.37
N LEU A 162 -1.78 -15.66 3.10
CA LEU A 162 -2.54 -15.54 1.85
C LEU A 162 -3.15 -14.15 1.69
N LEU A 163 -3.75 -13.61 2.76
CA LEU A 163 -4.32 -12.27 2.74
C LEU A 163 -3.24 -11.20 2.50
N LEU A 164 -2.07 -11.33 3.11
CA LEU A 164 -0.94 -10.42 2.87
C LEU A 164 -0.48 -10.46 1.41
N ALA A 165 -0.46 -11.64 0.79
CA ALA A 165 -0.13 -11.79 -0.63
C ALA A 165 -1.18 -11.13 -1.54
N GLU A 166 -2.47 -11.27 -1.23
CA GLU A 166 -3.56 -10.59 -1.94
C GLU A 166 -3.48 -9.06 -1.79
N ILE A 167 -3.22 -8.56 -0.58
CA ILE A 167 -3.02 -7.13 -0.33
C ILE A 167 -1.80 -6.62 -1.11
N GLN A 168 -0.72 -7.39 -1.16
CA GLN A 168 0.49 -7.05 -1.90
C GLN A 168 0.23 -6.95 -3.40
N SER A 169 -0.52 -7.90 -3.98
CA SER A 169 -0.83 -7.88 -5.42
C SER A 169 -1.70 -6.69 -5.81
N LEU A 170 -2.64 -6.29 -4.94
CA LEU A 170 -3.50 -5.13 -5.15
C LEU A 170 -2.78 -3.78 -4.98
N LEU A 171 -1.83 -3.70 -4.06
CA LEU A 171 -1.06 -2.49 -3.82
C LEU A 171 0.10 -2.29 -4.82
N LYS A 172 0.58 -3.37 -5.45
CA LYS A 172 1.74 -3.32 -6.34
C LYS A 172 1.56 -2.35 -7.52
N PRO A 173 0.45 -2.35 -8.28
CA PRO A 173 0.23 -1.39 -9.37
C PRO A 173 0.21 0.06 -8.89
N LEU A 174 -0.40 0.33 -7.73
CA LEU A 174 -0.42 1.66 -7.12
C LEU A 174 1.01 2.12 -6.78
N TYR A 175 1.84 1.23 -6.23
CA TYR A 175 3.23 1.50 -5.90
C TYR A 175 4.07 1.79 -7.15
N GLU A 176 4.01 0.92 -8.16
CA GLU A 176 4.81 1.06 -9.39
C GLU A 176 4.54 2.38 -10.10
N ILE A 177 3.27 2.75 -10.22
CA ILE A 177 2.87 4.01 -10.85
C ILE A 177 3.25 5.21 -9.98
N THR A 178 3.10 5.09 -8.66
CA THR A 178 3.55 6.12 -7.74
C THR A 178 5.03 6.38 -7.91
N MET A 179 5.87 5.34 -8.01
CA MET A 179 7.31 5.50 -8.23
C MET A 179 7.62 6.07 -9.62
N ARG A 180 6.90 5.63 -10.66
CA ARG A 180 7.05 6.13 -12.03
C ARG A 180 6.70 7.62 -12.16
N CYS A 181 5.73 8.08 -11.37
CA CYS A 181 5.25 9.46 -11.33
C CYS A 181 5.80 10.24 -10.11
N GLN A 182 6.88 9.76 -9.47
CA GLN A 182 7.63 10.51 -8.47
C GLN A 182 8.83 11.18 -9.14
N GLY A 183 8.62 12.39 -9.65
CA GLY A 183 9.70 13.19 -10.22
C GLY A 183 9.22 14.53 -10.73
N TRP A 184 10.17 15.44 -10.99
CA TRP A 184 9.89 16.72 -11.62
C TRP A 184 10.18 16.60 -13.11
N ALA A 185 9.16 16.85 -13.95
CA ALA A 185 9.27 16.75 -15.40
C ALA A 185 10.17 17.86 -15.99
N LYS A 186 11.48 17.74 -15.81
CA LYS A 186 12.47 18.63 -16.42
C LYS A 186 12.74 18.30 -17.89
N GLU A 187 12.42 17.08 -18.33
CA GLU A 187 12.68 16.58 -19.70
C GLU A 187 11.48 15.84 -20.32
N GLY A 188 10.24 16.14 -19.90
CA GLY A 188 9.04 15.46 -20.42
C GLY A 188 8.86 14.00 -19.97
N ARG A 189 9.63 13.58 -18.95
CA ARG A 189 9.57 12.29 -18.27
C ARG A 189 9.35 12.50 -16.77
N TYR A 190 8.81 11.50 -16.08
CA TYR A 190 8.54 11.51 -14.64
C TYR A 190 7.52 12.60 -14.25
N SER A 191 6.24 12.22 -14.33
CA SER A 191 5.07 13.06 -14.01
C SER A 191 4.63 14.00 -15.13
N ALA A 192 5.00 13.72 -16.38
CA ALA A 192 4.36 14.38 -17.51
C ALA A 192 2.88 13.98 -17.57
N LEU A 193 2.00 14.89 -18.02
CA LEU A 193 0.55 14.67 -17.98
C LEU A 193 0.13 13.39 -18.71
N TRP A 194 0.75 13.10 -19.85
CA TRP A 194 0.48 11.88 -20.63
C TRP A 194 0.83 10.60 -19.87
N GLU A 195 1.92 10.58 -19.08
CA GLU A 195 2.26 9.42 -18.23
C GLU A 195 1.26 9.24 -17.09
N VAL A 196 0.75 10.34 -16.55
CA VAL A 196 -0.32 10.31 -15.53
C VAL A 196 -1.61 9.75 -16.12
N MET A 197 -1.99 10.17 -17.34
CA MET A 197 -3.17 9.64 -18.03
C MET A 197 -3.06 8.13 -18.27
N ILE A 198 -1.92 7.66 -18.78
CA ILE A 198 -1.65 6.23 -18.98
C ILE A 198 -1.67 5.48 -17.64
N GLY A 199 -1.09 6.06 -16.59
CA GLY A 199 -1.10 5.49 -15.25
C GLY A 199 -2.51 5.33 -14.69
N ILE A 200 -3.38 6.32 -14.89
CA ILE A 200 -4.79 6.25 -14.47
C ILE A 200 -5.53 5.15 -15.23
N GLU A 201 -5.39 5.09 -16.56
CA GLU A 201 -6.03 4.08 -17.40
C GLU A 201 -5.61 2.67 -16.99
N TYR A 202 -4.31 2.45 -16.77
CA TYR A 202 -3.79 1.17 -16.31
C TYR A 202 -4.35 0.76 -14.94
N LEU A 203 -4.44 1.69 -13.97
CA LEU A 203 -5.05 1.39 -12.67
C LEU A 203 -6.53 1.06 -12.80
N LEU A 204 -7.28 1.81 -13.60
CA LEU A 204 -8.71 1.57 -13.82
C LEU A 204 -8.94 0.17 -14.37
N ASN A 205 -8.26 -0.19 -15.46
CA ASN A 205 -8.37 -1.51 -16.07
C ASN A 205 -8.01 -2.62 -15.08
N PHE A 206 -6.88 -2.48 -14.37
CA PHE A 206 -6.47 -3.46 -13.36
C PHE A 206 -7.55 -3.65 -12.29
N PHE A 207 -8.06 -2.58 -11.69
CA PHE A 207 -9.07 -2.71 -10.63
C PHE A 207 -10.43 -3.19 -11.15
N GLU A 208 -10.80 -2.88 -12.39
CA GLU A 208 -12.00 -3.44 -13.03
C GLU A 208 -11.89 -4.96 -13.22
N GLU A 209 -10.74 -5.47 -13.63
CA GLU A 209 -10.49 -6.91 -13.70
C GLU A 209 -10.56 -7.56 -12.33
N GLN A 210 -9.91 -6.96 -11.32
CA GLN A 210 -9.99 -7.45 -9.95
C GLN A 210 -11.43 -7.47 -9.44
N LYS A 211 -12.25 -6.47 -9.79
CA LYS A 211 -13.67 -6.43 -9.41
C LYS A 211 -14.41 -7.68 -9.89
N LEU A 212 -14.15 -8.17 -11.10
CA LEU A 212 -14.81 -9.38 -11.62
C LEU A 212 -14.43 -10.63 -10.81
N ILE A 213 -13.17 -10.71 -10.36
CA ILE A 213 -12.66 -11.82 -9.55
C ILE A 213 -13.29 -11.81 -8.14
N PHE A 214 -13.52 -10.62 -7.58
CA PHE A 214 -14.06 -10.45 -6.23
C PHE A 214 -15.58 -10.21 -6.18
N SER A 215 -16.27 -10.13 -7.32
CA SER A 215 -17.73 -10.04 -7.38
C SER A 215 -18.34 -11.44 -7.22
N PRO A 216 -19.32 -11.64 -6.32
CA PRO A 216 -19.96 -12.95 -6.18
C PRO A 216 -20.81 -13.26 -7.43
N PRO A 217 -20.71 -14.45 -8.02
CA PRO A 217 -21.71 -14.93 -8.95
C PRO A 217 -22.93 -15.35 -8.13
N ASP A 218 -24.05 -14.64 -8.30
CA ASP A 218 -25.39 -15.00 -7.87
C ASP A 218 -25.51 -15.87 -6.60
N GLY A 219 -25.50 -15.23 -5.43
CA GLY A 219 -26.21 -15.71 -4.22
C GLY A 219 -25.71 -16.97 -3.51
N THR A 220 -24.78 -17.76 -4.07
CA THR A 220 -24.22 -18.94 -3.39
C THR A 220 -22.72 -18.76 -3.18
N ALA A 221 -22.35 -18.13 -2.07
CA ALA A 221 -20.97 -18.02 -1.63
C ALA A 221 -20.46 -19.40 -1.23
N ASN A 222 -19.41 -19.87 -1.91
CA ASN A 222 -18.71 -21.11 -1.57
C ASN A 222 -18.01 -20.96 -0.21
N GLU A 223 -17.81 -22.02 0.59
CA GLU A 223 -17.19 -21.91 1.94
C GLU A 223 -15.82 -21.22 1.92
N LEU A 224 -15.05 -21.43 0.85
CA LEU A 224 -13.78 -20.73 0.57
C LEU A 224 -13.95 -19.21 0.28
N GLN A 225 -15.07 -18.82 -0.32
CA GLN A 225 -15.42 -17.41 -0.56
C GLN A 225 -16.01 -16.76 0.69
N ILE A 226 -16.73 -17.49 1.54
CA ILE A 226 -17.20 -17.01 2.83
C ILE A 226 -16.01 -16.76 3.76
N ALA A 227 -15.00 -17.64 3.77
CA ALA A 227 -13.76 -17.42 4.49
C ALA A 227 -12.96 -16.21 3.95
N ARG A 228 -12.91 -16.02 2.62
CA ARG A 228 -12.29 -14.85 1.98
C ARG A 228 -13.06 -13.55 2.25
N ALA A 229 -14.39 -13.55 2.13
CA ALA A 229 -15.26 -12.41 2.33
C ALA A 229 -15.36 -12.01 3.81
N SER A 230 -15.33 -12.97 4.72
CA SER A 230 -15.31 -12.75 6.17
C SER A 230 -14.01 -12.13 6.67
N ALA A 231 -12.93 -12.19 5.88
CA ALA A 231 -11.64 -11.62 6.28
C ALA A 231 -11.61 -10.09 6.10
N THR A 232 -12.15 -9.50 5.02
CA THR A 232 -12.48 -8.04 4.92
C THR A 232 -13.15 -7.57 3.61
N THR A 233 -13.65 -8.42 2.70
CA THR A 233 -13.53 -8.09 1.26
C THR A 233 -14.80 -8.01 0.41
N SER A 234 -16.01 -7.85 0.97
CA SER A 234 -17.19 -7.62 0.11
C SER A 234 -17.68 -6.17 0.15
N THR A 235 -17.98 -5.62 1.33
CA THR A 235 -18.55 -4.25 1.43
C THR A 235 -17.48 -3.17 1.37
N ALA A 236 -16.42 -3.29 2.19
CA ALA A 236 -15.31 -2.33 2.18
C ALA A 236 -14.63 -2.28 0.81
N PHE A 237 -14.46 -3.41 0.14
CA PHE A 237 -13.89 -3.49 -1.21
C PHE A 237 -14.79 -2.80 -2.25
N GLN A 238 -16.11 -3.03 -2.21
CA GLN A 238 -17.06 -2.33 -3.10
C GLN A 238 -17.11 -0.81 -2.85
N PHE A 239 -17.08 -0.38 -1.58
CA PHE A 239 -17.04 1.05 -1.24
C PHE A 239 -15.72 1.72 -1.64
N ILE A 240 -14.59 1.06 -1.38
CA ILE A 240 -13.25 1.56 -1.73
C ILE A 240 -13.06 1.55 -3.25
N PHE A 241 -13.61 0.55 -3.95
CA PHE A 241 -13.66 0.48 -5.41
C PHE A 241 -14.52 1.59 -6.01
N ALA A 242 -15.74 1.80 -5.50
CA ALA A 242 -16.61 2.88 -5.94
C ALA A 242 -15.99 4.26 -5.68
N LEU A 243 -15.27 4.42 -4.57
CA LEU A 243 -14.51 5.63 -4.25
C LEU A 243 -13.32 5.83 -5.19
N LEU A 244 -12.53 4.78 -5.47
CA LEU A 244 -11.40 4.80 -6.42
C LEU A 244 -11.86 5.16 -7.83
N VAL A 245 -12.89 4.49 -8.34
CA VAL A 245 -13.46 4.75 -9.66
C VAL A 245 -14.08 6.15 -9.71
N SER A 246 -14.82 6.58 -8.69
CA SER A 246 -15.40 7.93 -8.62
C SER A 246 -14.33 9.03 -8.58
N ILE A 247 -13.24 8.79 -7.84
CA ILE A 247 -12.10 9.72 -7.78
C ILE A 247 -11.42 9.77 -9.14
N LEU A 248 -11.08 8.62 -9.74
CA LEU A 248 -10.40 8.56 -11.04
C LEU A 248 -11.25 9.12 -12.19
N LEU A 249 -12.57 8.91 -12.19
CA LEU A 249 -13.50 9.49 -13.18
C LEU A 249 -13.64 11.00 -13.04
N ARG A 250 -13.83 11.53 -11.82
CA ARG A 250 -13.86 12.99 -11.60
C ARG A 250 -12.56 13.64 -12.05
N LEU A 251 -11.43 12.99 -11.81
CA LEU A 251 -10.11 13.50 -12.19
C LEU A 251 -9.85 13.43 -13.69
N SER A 252 -10.32 12.38 -14.37
CA SER A 252 -10.34 12.34 -15.84
C SER A 252 -11.13 13.52 -16.40
N GLN A 253 -12.31 13.80 -15.83
CA GLN A 253 -13.13 14.93 -16.24
C GLN A 253 -12.47 16.28 -15.95
N ASP A 254 -11.85 16.47 -14.78
CA ASP A 254 -11.15 17.71 -14.42
C ASP A 254 -9.92 17.95 -15.30
N ILE A 255 -9.14 16.91 -15.62
CA ILE A 255 -7.98 17.00 -16.53
C ILE A 255 -8.44 17.35 -17.95
N VAL A 256 -9.46 16.65 -18.46
CA VAL A 256 -10.00 16.91 -19.81
C VAL A 256 -10.61 18.31 -19.88
N LEU A 257 -11.36 18.74 -18.87
CA LEU A 257 -11.97 20.06 -18.82
C LEU A 257 -10.91 21.17 -18.79
N HIS A 258 -9.83 20.98 -18.05
CA HIS A 258 -8.72 21.93 -17.98
C HIS A 258 -7.90 22.02 -19.27
N GLU A 259 -7.70 20.91 -19.98
CA GLU A 259 -7.05 20.95 -21.30
C GLU A 259 -7.97 21.56 -22.36
N LEU A 260 -9.27 21.30 -22.29
CA LEU A 260 -10.26 21.97 -23.16
C LEU A 260 -10.33 23.47 -22.89
N THR A 261 -10.26 23.93 -21.64
CA THR A 261 -10.21 25.37 -21.33
C THR A 261 -8.91 26.00 -21.76
N LYS A 262 -7.75 25.35 -21.59
CA LYS A 262 -6.48 25.84 -22.13
C LYS A 262 -6.47 25.94 -23.65
N VAL A 263 -7.03 24.95 -24.35
CA VAL A 263 -7.16 24.98 -25.82
C VAL A 263 -8.14 26.07 -26.23
N ALA A 264 -9.23 26.28 -25.50
CA ALA A 264 -10.17 27.37 -25.74
C ALA A 264 -9.53 28.75 -25.49
N ASP A 265 -8.78 28.92 -24.41
CA ASP A 265 -8.09 30.15 -24.06
C ASP A 265 -6.97 30.47 -25.06
N ALA A 266 -6.19 29.47 -25.50
CA ALA A 266 -5.19 29.59 -26.55
C ALA A 266 -5.82 29.94 -27.90
N ARG A 267 -6.99 29.38 -28.22
CA ARG A 267 -7.76 29.70 -29.43
C ARG A 267 -8.29 31.13 -29.39
N ASN A 268 -8.74 31.60 -28.22
CA ASN A 268 -9.21 32.97 -28.00
C ASN A 268 -8.05 33.99 -28.08
N THR A 269 -6.85 33.65 -27.60
CA THR A 269 -5.67 34.52 -27.74
C THR A 269 -5.14 34.58 -29.17
N CYS A 270 -5.24 33.48 -29.94
CA CYS A 270 -4.93 33.47 -31.38
C CYS A 270 -5.95 34.28 -32.20
N HIS A 271 -7.25 34.19 -31.87
CA HIS A 271 -8.28 35.00 -32.54
C HIS A 271 -8.11 36.49 -32.24
N SER A 272 -7.79 36.87 -30.99
CA SER A 272 -7.58 38.29 -30.64
C SER A 272 -6.33 38.91 -31.28
N THR A 273 -5.31 38.11 -31.61
CA THR A 273 -4.08 38.59 -32.29
C THR A 273 -4.23 38.65 -33.82
N LEU A 274 -5.16 37.87 -34.39
CA LEU A 274 -5.53 37.94 -35.80
C LEU A 274 -6.47 39.11 -36.10
N GLU A 275 -7.38 39.48 -35.19
CA GLU A 275 -8.27 40.64 -35.38
C GLU A 275 -7.57 42.01 -35.25
N THR A 276 -6.40 42.07 -34.62
CA THR A 276 -5.60 43.30 -34.49
C THR A 276 -4.60 43.53 -35.64
N ASN A 277 -4.49 42.61 -36.60
CA ASN A 277 -3.53 42.68 -37.72
C ASN A 277 -4.21 42.48 -39.09
N ILE A 278 -5.35 43.12 -39.31
CA ILE A 278 -5.88 43.33 -40.67
C ILE A 278 -5.74 44.83 -40.97
N PRO A 279 -4.84 45.24 -41.89
CA PRO A 279 -4.69 46.65 -42.27
C PRO A 279 -5.91 47.21 -43.00
#